data_AF-A0A4D4MDU3-F1
#
_entry.id   AF-A0A4D4MDU3-F1
#
_cell.length_a   1.000
_cell.length_b   1.000
_cell.length_c   1.000
_cell.angle_alpha   90.00
_cell.angle_beta   90.00
_cell.angle_gamma   90.00
#
_symmetry.space_group_name_H-M   'P 1'
#
loop_
_entity.id
_entity.type
_entity.pdbx_description
1 polymer ?
#
loop_
_entity_poly.entity_id
_entity_poly.type
_entity_poly.pdbx_seq_one_letter_code
_entity_poly.pdbx_strand_id
1 'polypeptide(L)'
;MARHGHLAVPHADAPQDGFDLGRWLANLRAASAGLPPEYVRVLAELDVWWNPPWPISWQRAWHRARAHALAHGPVSGGDNLAGLPRWLERWLRRQIAEYSQLAAEQQQLLAQLGLTPAEIDRFHAWPARRRSVMHGLEATHDYAASHGHLAVSQLTSHDGFALGKWLNQVRHRQRTATQPTRLGRQLTALDTWWNPPWPLDWQRYYWATRHHLHGLPEGVVWWPGAPEEAQTQQWLHEQQASWQHLHNEQKALVGRLATDQSTGGSPRSDRPDSSPLSS
;
A
#
# COMPACT_ATOMS: atom_id res chain seq x y z
N MET A 1 -0.86 31.67 16.37
CA MET A 1 -1.49 30.35 16.18
C MET A 1 -0.42 29.34 15.79
N ALA A 2 -0.28 28.25 16.55
CA ALA A 2 0.86 27.34 16.46
C ALA A 2 0.87 26.55 15.13
N ARG A 3 1.93 26.71 14.35
CA ARG A 3 2.17 26.05 13.04
C ARG A 3 2.13 24.51 13.09
N HIS A 4 2.14 23.92 14.29
CA HIS A 4 2.20 22.48 14.52
C HIS A 4 0.92 21.89 15.15
N GLY A 5 -0.05 22.70 15.59
CA GLY A 5 -1.30 22.21 16.20
C GLY A 5 -1.11 21.41 17.51
N HIS A 6 0.04 21.52 18.16
CA HIS A 6 0.36 20.91 19.47
C HIS A 6 1.49 21.69 20.17
N LEU A 7 1.62 21.53 21.49
CA LEU A 7 2.62 22.18 22.35
C LEU A 7 3.83 21.27 22.65
N ALA A 8 3.93 20.10 22.03
CA ALA A 8 5.13 19.25 22.07
C ALA A 8 6.25 19.73 21.12
N VAL A 9 6.75 20.96 21.31
CA VAL A 9 7.76 21.59 20.43
C VAL A 9 9.19 21.30 20.94
N PRO A 10 10.16 20.96 20.06
CA PRO A 10 11.58 20.86 20.44
C PRO A 10 12.15 22.20 20.94
N HIS A 11 13.29 22.14 21.65
CA HIS A 11 14.13 23.32 21.80
C HIS A 11 14.60 23.80 20.41
N ALA A 12 14.56 25.10 20.20
CA ALA A 12 15.01 25.68 18.95
C ALA A 12 16.53 25.89 19.00
N ASP A 13 17.26 25.33 18.03
CA ASP A 13 18.69 25.67 17.84
C ASP A 13 18.84 27.13 17.37
N ALA A 14 17.84 27.66 16.67
CA ALA A 14 17.69 29.07 16.29
C ALA A 14 16.28 29.58 16.71
N PRO A 15 16.17 30.30 17.83
CA PRO A 15 14.89 30.82 18.32
C PRO A 15 14.22 31.78 17.31
N GLN A 16 12.90 31.66 17.10
CA GLN A 16 12.15 32.68 16.37
C GLN A 16 12.12 33.97 17.20
N ASP A 17 12.58 35.08 16.63
CA ASP A 17 12.63 36.39 17.28
C ASP A 17 13.33 36.37 18.66
N GLY A 18 14.26 35.44 18.87
CA GLY A 18 14.98 35.26 20.15
C GLY A 18 14.23 34.43 21.20
N PHE A 19 13.02 33.93 20.92
CA PHE A 19 12.21 33.18 21.87
C PHE A 19 12.23 31.65 21.63
N ASP A 20 12.80 30.89 22.58
CA ASP A 20 12.80 29.42 22.57
C ASP A 20 11.52 28.89 23.24
N LEU A 21 10.46 28.76 22.44
CA LEU A 21 9.16 28.23 22.88
C LEU A 21 9.30 26.85 23.53
N GLY A 22 10.20 25.99 23.03
CA GLY A 22 10.40 24.65 23.59
C GLY A 22 10.96 24.69 25.00
N ARG A 23 11.93 25.59 25.25
CA ARG A 23 12.49 25.80 26.60
C ARG A 23 11.50 26.46 27.54
N TRP A 24 10.75 27.46 27.07
CA TRP A 24 9.69 28.09 27.86
C TRP A 24 8.64 27.06 28.30
N LEU A 25 8.14 26.23 27.39
CA LEU A 25 7.18 25.17 27.71
C LEU A 25 7.76 24.10 28.67
N ALA A 26 9.05 23.78 28.56
CA ALA A 26 9.69 22.84 29.49
C ALA A 26 9.73 23.40 30.92
N ASN A 27 10.09 24.68 31.09
CA ASN A 27 10.06 25.35 32.38
C ASN A 27 8.64 25.45 32.93
N LEU A 28 7.67 25.74 32.06
CA LEU A 28 6.26 25.83 32.44
C LEU A 28 5.71 24.50 32.99
N ARG A 29 6.08 23.38 32.37
CA ARG A 29 5.73 22.03 32.88
C ARG A 29 6.41 21.73 34.21
N ALA A 30 7.69 22.08 34.35
CA ALA A 30 8.43 21.87 35.61
C ALA A 30 7.82 22.67 36.77
N ALA A 31 7.30 23.86 36.49
CA ALA A 31 6.63 24.73 37.47
C ALA A 31 5.11 24.49 37.58
N SER A 32 4.56 23.43 36.97
CA SER A 32 3.11 23.30 36.79
C SER A 32 2.31 23.29 38.09
N ALA A 33 2.90 22.80 39.19
CA ALA A 33 2.26 22.76 40.51
C ALA A 33 1.99 24.16 41.09
N GLY A 34 2.71 25.19 40.65
CA GLY A 34 2.57 26.57 41.10
C GLY A 34 1.84 27.48 40.11
N LEU A 35 1.30 26.95 39.01
CA LEU A 35 0.61 27.77 38.01
C LEU A 35 -0.82 28.10 38.45
N PRO A 36 -1.31 29.33 38.18
CA PRO A 36 -2.70 29.67 38.41
C PRO A 36 -3.65 28.75 37.62
N PRO A 37 -4.80 28.32 38.19
CA PRO A 37 -5.73 27.41 37.53
C PRO A 37 -6.23 27.93 36.16
N GLU A 38 -6.45 29.23 36.02
CA GLU A 38 -6.86 29.86 34.76
C GLU A 38 -5.79 29.69 33.67
N TYR A 39 -4.51 29.76 34.03
CA TYR A 39 -3.39 29.56 33.11
C TYR A 39 -3.33 28.11 32.63
N VAL A 40 -3.50 27.15 33.56
CA VAL A 40 -3.57 25.72 33.23
C VAL A 40 -4.73 25.43 32.28
N ARG A 41 -5.89 26.06 32.50
CA ARG A 41 -7.06 25.89 31.64
C ARG A 41 -6.80 26.37 30.21
N VAL A 42 -6.21 27.56 30.06
CA VAL A 42 -5.86 28.09 28.72
C VAL A 42 -4.89 27.16 27.98
N LEU A 43 -3.89 26.61 28.68
CA LEU A 43 -2.96 25.66 28.07
C LEU A 43 -3.65 24.35 27.67
N ALA A 44 -4.56 23.84 28.50
CA ALA A 44 -5.34 22.63 28.21
C ALA A 44 -6.34 22.82 27.06
N GLU A 45 -6.90 24.01 26.90
CA GLU A 45 -7.74 24.37 25.75
C GLU A 45 -6.93 24.38 24.44
N LEU A 46 -5.65 24.78 24.50
CA LEU A 46 -4.76 24.79 23.33
C LEU A 46 -4.24 23.39 22.96
N ASP A 47 -3.87 22.60 23.96
CA ASP A 47 -3.42 21.22 23.79
C ASP A 47 -3.76 20.42 25.04
N VAL A 48 -4.67 19.46 24.90
CA VAL A 48 -5.07 18.55 26.00
C VAL A 48 -3.87 17.81 26.60
N TRP A 49 -2.82 17.62 25.81
CA TRP A 49 -1.57 16.97 26.20
C TRP A 49 -0.43 17.98 26.37
N TRP A 50 -0.69 19.22 26.79
CA TRP A 50 0.37 20.20 27.03
C TRP A 50 1.33 19.76 28.16
N ASN A 51 0.82 19.10 29.20
CA ASN A 51 1.58 18.50 30.31
C ASN A 51 1.12 17.06 30.57
N PRO A 52 1.54 16.10 29.70
CA PRO A 52 1.06 14.73 29.77
C PRO A 52 1.77 13.93 30.88
N PRO A 53 1.18 12.81 31.33
CA PRO A 53 1.78 11.93 32.34
C PRO A 53 2.94 11.07 31.80
N TRP A 54 3.35 11.25 30.54
CA TRP A 54 4.46 10.56 29.90
C TRP A 54 5.54 11.55 29.42
N PRO A 55 6.76 11.08 29.08
CA PRO A 55 7.82 11.95 28.58
C PRO A 55 7.41 12.74 27.33
N ILE A 56 7.67 14.05 27.29
CA ILE A 56 7.41 14.90 26.10
C ILE A 56 8.14 14.39 24.85
N SER A 57 9.28 13.72 25.01
CA SER A 57 9.97 13.05 23.91
C SER A 57 9.12 11.95 23.25
N TRP A 58 8.30 11.24 24.01
CA TRP A 58 7.34 10.26 23.51
C TRP A 58 6.24 10.94 22.68
N GLN A 59 5.66 12.03 23.20
CA GLN A 59 4.62 12.80 22.50
C GLN A 59 5.14 13.38 21.18
N ARG A 60 6.38 13.90 21.18
CA ARG A 60 7.07 14.38 19.97
C ARG A 60 7.25 13.27 18.94
N ALA A 61 7.68 12.08 19.38
CA ALA A 61 7.82 10.93 18.51
C ALA A 61 6.46 10.49 17.93
N TRP A 62 5.39 10.53 18.74
CA TRP A 62 4.03 10.26 18.29
C TRP A 62 3.55 11.25 17.23
N HIS A 63 3.75 12.57 17.40
CA HIS A 63 3.38 13.56 16.37
C HIS A 63 4.14 13.33 15.06
N ARG A 64 5.44 13.01 15.15
CA ARG A 64 6.23 12.64 13.96
C ARG A 64 5.70 11.37 13.29
N ALA A 65 5.29 10.37 14.08
CA ALA A 65 4.68 9.15 13.57
C ALA A 65 3.31 9.41 12.93
N ARG A 66 2.49 10.27 13.52
CA ARG A 66 1.18 10.69 12.99
C ARG A 66 1.32 11.41 11.66
N ALA A 67 2.27 12.34 11.53
CA ALA A 67 2.56 13.00 10.26
C ALA A 67 2.95 11.99 9.17
N HIS A 68 3.77 10.98 9.53
CA HIS A 68 4.11 9.90 8.61
C HIS A 68 2.88 9.06 8.22
N ALA A 69 2.02 8.71 9.18
CA ALA A 69 0.82 7.92 8.92
C ALA A 69 -0.19 8.66 8.03
N LEU A 70 -0.32 9.99 8.18
CA LEU A 70 -1.17 10.80 7.31
C LEU A 70 -0.65 10.81 5.86
N ALA A 71 0.67 10.91 5.67
CA ALA A 71 1.27 10.91 4.33
C ALA A 71 1.27 9.52 3.67
N HIS A 72 1.57 8.46 4.43
CA HIS A 72 1.89 7.13 3.89
C HIS A 72 0.86 6.04 4.23
N GLY A 73 -0.17 6.36 5.00
CA GLY A 73 -1.19 5.43 5.50
C GLY A 73 -0.88 4.90 6.91
N PRO A 74 -1.87 4.28 7.56
CA PRO A 74 -1.74 3.79 8.93
C PRO A 74 -0.69 2.67 9.04
N VAL A 75 -0.06 2.62 10.22
CA VAL A 75 0.83 1.55 10.67
C VAL A 75 -0.03 0.39 11.21
N SER A 76 -0.67 -0.34 10.29
CA SER A 76 -1.47 -1.53 10.60
C SER A 76 -0.97 -2.77 9.82
N GLY A 77 -1.36 -3.97 10.26
CA GLY A 77 -1.16 -5.23 9.55
C GLY A 77 -0.44 -6.33 10.34
N GLY A 78 0.09 -6.07 11.53
CA GLY A 78 0.91 -7.03 12.29
C GLY A 78 2.27 -7.38 11.65
N ASP A 79 2.58 -6.81 10.49
CA ASP A 79 3.71 -7.16 9.64
C ASP A 79 4.39 -5.96 8.95
N ASN A 80 3.86 -4.75 9.13
CA ASN A 80 4.18 -3.61 8.27
C ASN A 80 5.18 -2.61 8.86
N LEU A 81 6.11 -3.08 9.69
CA LEU A 81 7.27 -2.27 10.06
C LEU A 81 8.31 -2.18 8.92
N ALA A 82 8.29 -3.14 7.99
CA ALA A 82 9.25 -3.25 6.90
C ALA A 82 9.17 -2.07 5.93
N GLY A 83 10.27 -1.32 5.77
CA GLY A 83 10.34 -0.14 4.90
C GLY A 83 9.81 1.15 5.54
N LEU A 84 9.48 1.14 6.85
CA LEU A 84 9.36 2.38 7.59
C LEU A 84 10.74 3.03 7.75
N PRO A 85 10.83 4.36 7.91
CA PRO A 85 12.07 5.00 8.31
C PRO A 85 12.62 4.36 9.59
N ARG A 86 13.93 4.11 9.64
CA ARG A 86 14.59 3.38 10.76
C ARG A 86 14.22 3.90 12.15
N TRP A 87 14.04 5.21 12.30
CA TRP A 87 13.64 5.81 13.58
C TRP A 87 12.22 5.39 14.00
N LEU A 88 11.29 5.35 13.05
CA LEU A 88 9.88 5.05 13.29
C LEU A 88 9.71 3.57 13.56
N GLU A 89 10.35 2.72 12.76
CA GLU A 89 10.41 1.29 13.01
C GLU A 89 10.90 0.99 14.44
N ARG A 90 12.05 1.55 14.83
CA ARG A 90 12.62 1.34 16.17
C ARG A 90 11.67 1.82 17.27
N TRP A 91 11.08 2.99 17.10
CA TRP A 91 10.17 3.56 18.08
C TRP A 91 8.91 2.70 18.24
N LEU A 92 8.28 2.27 17.15
CA LEU A 92 7.09 1.41 17.15
C LEU A 92 7.38 0.02 17.72
N ARG A 93 8.54 -0.58 17.43
CA ARG A 93 8.94 -1.87 18.03
C ARG A 93 8.94 -1.78 19.55
N ARG A 94 9.43 -0.68 20.10
CA ARG A 94 9.39 -0.42 21.55
C ARG A 94 7.95 -0.28 22.05
N GLN A 95 7.11 0.48 21.33
CA GLN A 95 5.70 0.67 21.72
C GLN A 95 4.93 -0.65 21.74
N ILE A 96 5.20 -1.53 20.78
CA ILE A 96 4.58 -2.85 20.70
C ILE A 96 5.07 -3.73 21.86
N ALA A 97 6.38 -3.74 22.14
CA ALA A 97 6.95 -4.55 23.21
C ALA A 97 6.47 -4.14 24.61
N GLU A 98 6.28 -2.83 24.83
CA GLU A 98 5.87 -2.25 26.10
C GLU A 98 4.35 -1.97 26.15
N TYR A 99 3.57 -2.43 25.17
CA TYR A 99 2.17 -1.99 24.95
C TYR A 99 1.28 -2.17 26.19
N SER A 100 1.42 -3.29 26.91
CA SER A 100 0.65 -3.57 28.13
C SER A 100 1.00 -2.68 29.32
N GLN A 101 2.14 -1.98 29.27
CA GLN A 101 2.61 -1.04 30.31
C GLN A 101 2.27 0.42 29.97
N LEU A 102 1.78 0.68 28.76
CA LEU A 102 1.40 2.02 28.33
C LEU A 102 0.08 2.45 28.98
N ALA A 103 -0.02 3.75 29.32
CA ALA A 103 -1.26 4.34 29.80
C ALA A 103 -2.38 4.21 28.75
N ALA A 104 -3.64 4.20 29.20
CA ALA A 104 -4.80 4.02 28.32
C ALA A 104 -4.83 5.06 27.19
N GLU A 105 -4.44 6.29 27.47
CA GLU A 105 -4.41 7.39 26.52
C GLU A 105 -3.24 7.27 25.54
N GLN A 106 -2.10 6.72 25.96
CA GLN A 106 -1.03 6.36 25.02
C GLN A 106 -1.49 5.27 24.05
N GLN A 107 -2.23 4.26 24.53
CA GLN A 107 -2.81 3.23 23.68
C GLN A 107 -3.83 3.82 22.68
N GLN A 108 -4.68 4.76 23.12
CA GLN A 108 -5.59 5.48 22.21
C GLN A 108 -4.84 6.29 21.15
N LEU A 109 -3.76 6.97 21.53
CA LEU A 109 -2.91 7.70 20.58
C LEU A 109 -2.23 6.74 19.58
N LEU A 110 -1.76 5.57 20.01
CA LEU A 110 -1.23 4.55 19.10
C LEU A 110 -2.29 3.96 18.17
N ALA A 111 -3.53 3.79 18.64
CA ALA A 111 -4.64 3.35 17.80
C ALA A 111 -4.92 4.33 16.65
N GLN A 112 -4.72 5.64 16.84
CA GLN A 112 -4.80 6.65 15.77
C GLN A 112 -3.72 6.47 14.70
N LEU A 113 -2.60 5.82 15.02
CA LEU A 113 -1.57 5.45 14.06
C LEU A 113 -1.89 4.13 13.34
N GLY A 114 -2.93 3.39 13.76
CA GLY A 114 -3.25 2.06 13.25
C GLY A 114 -2.77 0.90 14.16
N LEU A 115 -2.13 1.18 15.30
CA LEU A 115 -1.72 0.17 16.28
C LEU A 115 -2.82 -0.04 17.34
N THR A 116 -3.89 -0.73 16.95
CA THR A 116 -4.97 -1.12 17.87
C THR A 116 -4.61 -2.36 18.70
N PRO A 117 -5.30 -2.65 19.82
CA PRO A 117 -5.06 -3.89 20.58
C PRO A 117 -5.09 -5.15 19.71
N ALA A 118 -6.08 -5.26 18.80
CA ALA A 118 -6.17 -6.38 17.88
C ALA A 118 -5.00 -6.47 16.87
N GLU A 119 -4.35 -5.35 16.55
CA GLU A 119 -3.13 -5.32 15.73
C GLU A 119 -1.90 -5.76 16.55
N ILE A 120 -1.84 -5.36 17.83
CA ILE A 120 -0.80 -5.81 18.77
C ILE A 120 -0.88 -7.32 18.98
N ASP A 121 -2.07 -7.86 19.27
CA ASP A 121 -2.30 -9.29 19.42
C ASP A 121 -1.86 -10.06 18.17
N ARG A 122 -2.22 -9.55 16.98
CA ARG A 122 -1.81 -10.14 15.70
C ARG A 122 -0.31 -10.11 15.48
N PHE A 123 0.36 -9.03 15.90
CA PHE A 123 1.81 -8.91 15.83
C PHE A 123 2.52 -9.91 16.74
N HIS A 124 2.00 -10.12 17.95
CA HIS A 124 2.55 -11.09 18.90
C HIS A 124 2.23 -12.53 18.54
N ALA A 125 1.07 -12.78 17.92
CA ALA A 125 0.60 -14.12 17.65
C ALA A 125 1.65 -14.95 16.88
N TRP A 126 2.37 -14.41 15.88
CA TRP A 126 3.25 -15.22 15.03
C TRP A 126 4.49 -14.47 14.49
N PRO A 127 5.73 -14.74 14.98
CA PRO A 127 6.99 -14.17 14.44
C PRO A 127 7.27 -14.50 12.96
N ALA A 128 6.76 -15.65 12.47
CA ALA A 128 6.90 -16.06 11.07
C ALA A 128 6.24 -15.09 10.07
N ARG A 129 5.20 -14.34 10.50
CA ARG A 129 4.49 -13.38 9.65
C ARG A 129 5.35 -12.17 9.27
N ARG A 130 6.31 -11.76 10.12
CA ARG A 130 7.22 -10.64 9.83
C ARG A 130 8.22 -10.98 8.71
N ARG A 131 8.82 -12.18 8.75
CA ARG A 131 9.64 -12.69 7.63
C ARG A 131 8.81 -12.89 6.37
N SER A 132 7.55 -13.32 6.52
CA SER A 132 6.64 -13.52 5.40
C SER A 132 6.29 -12.25 4.62
N VAL A 133 6.26 -11.06 5.22
CA VAL A 133 5.97 -9.83 4.45
C VAL A 133 7.18 -9.32 3.70
N MET A 134 8.38 -9.41 4.27
CA MET A 134 9.60 -9.07 3.54
C MET A 134 9.79 -10.01 2.35
N HIS A 135 9.71 -11.34 2.57
CA HIS A 135 9.76 -12.32 1.48
C HIS A 135 8.58 -12.17 0.52
N GLY A 136 7.40 -11.77 1.01
CA GLY A 136 6.24 -11.51 0.17
C GLY A 136 6.42 -10.32 -0.77
N LEU A 137 7.01 -9.22 -0.27
CA LEU A 137 7.34 -8.04 -1.07
C LEU A 137 8.41 -8.35 -2.12
N GLU A 138 9.48 -9.04 -1.71
CA GLU A 138 10.53 -9.53 -2.59
C GLU A 138 9.94 -10.43 -3.68
N ALA A 139 9.18 -11.45 -3.29
CA ALA A 139 8.50 -12.33 -4.24
C ALA A 139 7.51 -11.61 -5.16
N THR A 140 6.79 -10.57 -4.69
CA THR A 140 5.94 -9.77 -5.59
C THR A 140 6.75 -8.94 -6.57
N HIS A 141 7.89 -8.39 -6.14
CA HIS A 141 8.74 -7.59 -7.01
C HIS A 141 9.35 -8.46 -8.10
N ASP A 142 9.89 -9.61 -7.72
CA ASP A 142 10.53 -10.55 -8.64
C ASP A 142 9.50 -11.19 -9.59
N TYR A 143 8.32 -11.54 -9.08
CA TYR A 143 7.22 -12.03 -9.91
C TYR A 143 6.73 -10.95 -10.89
N ALA A 144 6.53 -9.71 -10.44
CA ALA A 144 6.09 -8.62 -11.31
C ALA A 144 7.15 -8.27 -12.36
N ALA A 145 8.44 -8.32 -12.02
CA ALA A 145 9.53 -8.13 -12.97
C ALA A 145 9.57 -9.25 -14.02
N SER A 146 9.34 -10.50 -13.61
CA SER A 146 9.40 -11.67 -14.50
C SER A 146 8.16 -11.83 -15.37
N HIS A 147 6.98 -11.38 -14.91
CA HIS A 147 5.70 -11.66 -15.56
C HIS A 147 4.89 -10.42 -15.94
N GLY A 148 5.33 -9.22 -15.55
CA GLY A 148 4.71 -7.93 -15.90
C GLY A 148 3.43 -7.59 -15.13
N HIS A 149 2.96 -8.46 -14.22
CA HIS A 149 1.74 -8.25 -13.45
C HIS A 149 1.67 -9.07 -12.15
N LEU A 150 0.70 -8.78 -11.28
CA LEU A 150 0.45 -9.50 -10.02
C LEU A 150 -0.85 -10.34 -10.03
N ALA A 151 -1.41 -10.63 -11.21
CA ALA A 151 -2.55 -11.53 -11.41
C ALA A 151 -2.18 -13.01 -11.17
N VAL A 152 -1.80 -13.37 -9.95
CA VAL A 152 -1.43 -14.73 -9.54
C VAL A 152 -2.64 -15.58 -9.16
N SER A 153 -2.56 -16.89 -9.39
CA SER A 153 -3.52 -17.84 -8.84
C SER A 153 -3.26 -18.06 -7.34
N GLN A 154 -4.24 -18.59 -6.60
CA GLN A 154 -4.05 -18.89 -5.18
C GLN A 154 -2.94 -19.93 -4.93
N LEU A 155 -2.69 -20.82 -5.89
CA LEU A 155 -1.72 -21.91 -5.80
C LEU A 155 -0.31 -21.49 -6.23
N THR A 156 -0.13 -20.27 -6.76
CA THR A 156 1.18 -19.79 -7.20
C THR A 156 2.16 -19.76 -6.04
N SER A 157 3.26 -20.50 -6.21
CA SER A 157 4.46 -20.41 -5.38
C SER A 157 5.56 -19.71 -6.21
N HIS A 158 6.36 -18.89 -5.56
CA HIS A 158 7.51 -18.20 -6.16
C HIS A 158 8.70 -18.38 -5.22
N ASP A 159 9.75 -19.07 -5.68
CA ASP A 159 10.93 -19.42 -4.90
C ASP A 159 10.64 -20.04 -3.53
N GLY A 160 9.67 -20.96 -3.50
CA GLY A 160 9.22 -21.63 -2.27
C GLY A 160 8.32 -20.80 -1.36
N PHE A 161 8.06 -19.54 -1.69
CA PHE A 161 7.10 -18.68 -1.02
C PHE A 161 5.70 -18.84 -1.62
N ALA A 162 4.70 -19.10 -0.78
CA ALA A 162 3.29 -19.25 -1.19
C ALA A 162 2.64 -17.90 -1.57
N LEU A 163 3.14 -17.29 -2.66
CA LEU A 163 2.81 -15.94 -3.13
C LEU A 163 1.30 -15.75 -3.36
N GLY A 164 0.63 -16.72 -3.98
CA GLY A 164 -0.81 -16.66 -4.24
C GLY A 164 -1.66 -16.56 -2.97
N LYS A 165 -1.36 -17.42 -1.98
CA LYS A 165 -2.03 -17.41 -0.68
C LYS A 165 -1.76 -16.10 0.07
N TRP A 166 -0.52 -15.60 0.01
CA TRP A 166 -0.15 -14.34 0.65
C TRP A 166 -0.85 -13.14 0.00
N LEU A 167 -0.82 -13.01 -1.32
CA LEU A 167 -1.51 -11.93 -2.04
C LEU A 167 -3.02 -11.93 -1.79
N ASN A 168 -3.66 -13.11 -1.68
CA ASN A 168 -5.08 -13.18 -1.32
C ASN A 168 -5.38 -12.64 0.08
N GLN A 169 -4.51 -12.89 1.07
CA GLN A 169 -4.65 -12.30 2.40
C GLN A 169 -4.48 -10.78 2.36
N VAL A 170 -3.49 -10.29 1.60
CA VAL A 170 -3.23 -8.86 1.45
C VAL A 170 -4.40 -8.16 0.73
N ARG A 171 -4.95 -8.76 -0.33
CA ARG A 171 -6.16 -8.26 -1.03
C ARG A 171 -7.37 -8.19 -0.11
N HIS A 172 -7.62 -9.25 0.66
CA HIS A 172 -8.74 -9.28 1.61
C HIS A 172 -8.63 -8.14 2.63
N ARG A 173 -7.45 -7.95 3.22
CA ARG A 173 -7.19 -6.85 4.15
C ARG A 173 -7.37 -5.48 3.52
N GLN A 174 -6.89 -5.31 2.28
CA GLN A 174 -7.04 -4.06 1.56
C GLN A 174 -8.52 -3.72 1.27
N ARG A 175 -9.37 -4.73 1.08
CA ARG A 175 -10.82 -4.54 0.88
C ARG A 175 -11.57 -4.23 2.18
N THR A 176 -11.12 -4.77 3.31
CA THR A 176 -11.75 -4.51 4.62
C THR A 176 -11.25 -3.22 5.28
N ALA A 177 -10.14 -2.65 4.80
CA ALA A 177 -9.60 -1.40 5.29
C ALA A 177 -10.41 -0.20 4.78
N THR A 178 -10.69 0.76 5.67
CA THR A 178 -11.36 2.04 5.33
C THR A 178 -10.49 2.94 4.44
N GLN A 179 -9.17 2.72 4.42
CA GLN A 179 -8.21 3.48 3.62
C GLN A 179 -7.12 2.54 3.05
N PRO A 180 -6.43 2.92 1.97
CA PRO A 180 -5.31 2.16 1.45
C PRO A 180 -4.23 1.89 2.48
N THR A 181 -4.00 0.59 2.73
CA THR A 181 -2.93 0.12 3.61
C THR A 181 -1.57 0.50 3.02
N ARG A 182 -0.56 0.70 3.86
CA ARG A 182 0.79 1.00 3.36
C ARG A 182 1.34 -0.09 2.42
N LEU A 183 1.08 -1.36 2.73
CA LEU A 183 1.46 -2.47 1.85
C LEU A 183 0.68 -2.42 0.53
N GLY A 184 -0.63 -2.15 0.60
CA GLY A 184 -1.45 -1.98 -0.60
C GLY A 184 -0.97 -0.84 -1.51
N ARG A 185 -0.50 0.28 -0.94
CA ARG A 185 0.11 1.37 -1.71
C ARG A 185 1.41 0.94 -2.41
N GLN A 186 2.24 0.14 -1.75
CA GLN A 186 3.45 -0.42 -2.37
C GLN A 186 3.11 -1.35 -3.53
N LEU A 187 2.13 -2.24 -3.35
CA LEU A 187 1.68 -3.14 -4.43
C LEU A 187 1.01 -2.39 -5.59
N THR A 188 0.26 -1.31 -5.30
CA THR A 188 -0.31 -0.44 -6.34
C THR A 188 0.77 0.25 -7.19
N ALA A 189 1.94 0.55 -6.61
CA ALA A 189 3.05 1.10 -7.38
C ALA A 189 3.69 0.08 -8.33
N LEU A 190 3.56 -1.22 -8.04
CA LEU A 190 4.05 -2.31 -8.89
C LEU A 190 3.03 -2.70 -9.97
N ASP A 191 1.77 -2.86 -9.59
CA ASP A 191 0.67 -3.21 -10.49
C ASP A 191 -0.60 -2.49 -10.02
N THR A 192 -1.08 -1.52 -10.80
CA THR A 192 -2.30 -0.77 -10.52
C THR A 192 -3.50 -1.67 -10.24
N TRP A 193 -3.56 -2.84 -10.88
CA TRP A 193 -4.64 -3.81 -10.77
C TRP A 193 -4.27 -5.04 -9.93
N TRP A 194 -3.35 -4.92 -8.97
CA TRP A 194 -3.00 -6.05 -8.07
C TRP A 194 -4.20 -6.53 -7.22
N ASN A 195 -5.16 -5.65 -6.92
CA ASN A 195 -6.40 -5.92 -6.19
C ASN A 195 -7.63 -5.40 -6.97
N PRO A 196 -7.99 -6.06 -8.08
CA PRO A 196 -9.05 -5.57 -8.96
C PRO A 196 -10.45 -5.78 -8.35
N PRO A 197 -11.47 -5.05 -8.82
CA PRO A 197 -12.87 -5.29 -8.46
C PRO A 197 -13.53 -6.46 -9.22
N TRP A 198 -12.79 -7.15 -10.10
CA TRP A 198 -13.23 -8.32 -10.87
C TRP A 198 -12.48 -9.60 -10.46
N PRO A 199 -12.94 -10.79 -10.90
CA PRO A 199 -12.24 -12.05 -10.64
C PRO A 199 -10.81 -12.07 -11.20
N LEU A 200 -9.84 -12.62 -10.44
CA LEU A 200 -8.45 -12.70 -10.89
C LEU A 200 -8.27 -13.54 -12.15
N ASP A 201 -9.11 -14.57 -12.36
CA ASP A 201 -9.05 -15.36 -13.58
C ASP A 201 -9.37 -14.51 -14.81
N TRP A 202 -10.34 -13.60 -14.72
CA TRP A 202 -10.59 -12.63 -15.80
C TRP A 202 -9.33 -11.82 -16.12
N GLN A 203 -8.61 -11.35 -15.09
CA GLN A 203 -7.38 -10.57 -15.28
C GLN A 203 -6.24 -11.41 -15.88
N ARG A 204 -6.13 -12.69 -15.51
CA ARG A 204 -5.16 -13.64 -16.09
C ARG A 204 -5.42 -13.87 -17.57
N TYR A 205 -6.68 -14.05 -17.96
CA TYR A 205 -7.06 -14.14 -19.36
C TYR A 205 -6.76 -12.84 -20.12
N TYR A 206 -7.05 -11.67 -19.53
CA TYR A 206 -6.70 -10.39 -20.13
C TYR A 206 -5.20 -10.29 -20.43
N TRP A 207 -4.33 -10.60 -19.46
CA TRP A 207 -2.88 -10.54 -19.67
C TRP A 207 -2.40 -11.56 -20.70
N ALA A 208 -2.93 -12.79 -20.67
CA ALA A 208 -2.52 -13.80 -21.64
C ALA A 208 -2.94 -13.42 -23.06
N THR A 209 -4.17 -12.91 -23.22
CA THR A 209 -4.67 -12.38 -24.49
C THR A 209 -3.77 -11.26 -25.00
N ARG A 210 -3.39 -10.32 -24.12
CA ARG A 210 -2.47 -9.22 -24.47
C ARG A 210 -1.12 -9.74 -24.97
N HIS A 211 -0.53 -10.72 -24.30
CA HIS A 211 0.77 -11.26 -24.67
C HIS A 211 0.74 -12.10 -25.95
N HIS A 212 -0.34 -12.85 -26.21
CA HIS A 212 -0.51 -13.54 -27.48
C HIS A 212 -0.68 -12.57 -28.65
N LEU A 213 -1.41 -11.47 -28.45
CA LEU A 213 -1.65 -10.48 -29.49
C LEU A 213 -0.43 -9.59 -29.79
N HIS A 214 0.34 -9.22 -28.77
CA HIS A 214 1.39 -8.19 -28.90
C HIS A 214 2.80 -8.70 -28.61
N GLY A 215 2.94 -10.00 -28.30
CA GLY A 215 4.18 -10.57 -27.80
C GLY A 215 4.43 -10.25 -26.32
N LEU A 216 5.45 -10.91 -25.77
CA LEU A 216 5.95 -10.62 -24.43
C LEU A 216 6.87 -9.38 -24.47
N PRO A 217 6.75 -8.45 -23.51
CA PRO A 217 7.75 -7.41 -23.32
C PRO A 217 9.13 -7.98 -23.04
N GLU A 218 10.18 -7.18 -23.26
CA GLU A 218 11.56 -7.58 -22.97
C GLU A 218 11.73 -7.98 -21.49
N GLY A 219 12.37 -9.13 -21.27
CA GLY A 219 12.59 -9.68 -19.91
C GLY A 219 11.38 -10.36 -19.28
N VAL A 220 10.19 -10.29 -19.90
CA VAL A 220 8.98 -10.94 -19.40
C VAL A 220 8.85 -12.35 -19.96
N VAL A 221 8.47 -13.29 -19.10
CA VAL A 221 8.21 -14.70 -19.44
C VAL A 221 6.79 -15.10 -19.07
N TRP A 222 6.26 -16.09 -19.79
CA TRP A 222 4.97 -16.69 -19.48
C TRP A 222 4.94 -17.24 -18.04
N TRP A 223 3.87 -16.95 -17.30
CA TRP A 223 3.68 -17.52 -15.96
C TRP A 223 3.15 -18.97 -16.05
N PRO A 224 3.41 -19.79 -15.01
CA PRO A 224 2.87 -21.15 -14.95
C PRO A 224 1.34 -21.20 -15.08
N GLY A 225 0.85 -22.02 -16.01
CA GLY A 225 -0.58 -22.19 -16.27
C GLY A 225 -1.24 -20.97 -16.92
N ALA A 226 -0.48 -20.16 -17.68
CA ALA A 226 -1.05 -19.12 -18.53
C ALA A 226 -2.00 -19.73 -19.57
N PRO A 227 -3.18 -19.10 -19.82
CA PRO A 227 -4.09 -19.53 -20.88
C PRO A 227 -3.41 -19.61 -22.24
N GLU A 228 -3.70 -20.69 -22.96
CA GLU A 228 -3.21 -20.91 -24.32
C GLU A 228 -3.90 -19.97 -25.32
N GLU A 229 -3.29 -19.78 -26.49
CA GLU A 229 -3.77 -18.83 -27.49
C GLU A 229 -5.24 -19.06 -27.86
N ALA A 230 -5.63 -20.31 -28.15
CA ALA A 230 -7.01 -20.66 -28.49
C ALA A 230 -8.01 -20.31 -27.37
N GLN A 231 -7.63 -20.53 -26.10
CA GLN A 231 -8.46 -20.18 -24.95
C GLN A 231 -8.62 -18.66 -24.82
N THR A 232 -7.55 -17.89 -25.09
CA THR A 232 -7.60 -16.43 -25.06
C THR A 232 -8.40 -15.82 -26.21
N GLN A 233 -8.35 -16.41 -27.40
CA GLN A 233 -9.18 -16.00 -28.53
C GLN A 233 -10.67 -16.23 -28.24
N GLN A 234 -11.03 -17.41 -27.70
CA GLN A 234 -12.40 -17.68 -27.27
C GLN A 234 -12.85 -16.70 -26.18
N TRP A 235 -12.02 -16.48 -25.16
CA TRP A 235 -12.33 -15.52 -24.09
C TRP A 235 -12.57 -14.10 -24.63
N LEU A 236 -11.76 -13.65 -25.59
CA LEU A 236 -11.90 -12.33 -26.20
C LEU A 236 -13.23 -12.18 -26.95
N HIS A 237 -13.64 -13.21 -27.70
CA HIS A 237 -14.96 -13.25 -28.34
C HIS A 237 -16.10 -13.17 -27.31
N GLU A 238 -15.99 -13.91 -26.20
CA GLU A 238 -16.98 -13.86 -25.11
C GLU A 238 -17.07 -12.47 -24.45
N GLN A 239 -15.93 -11.77 -24.29
CA GLN A 239 -15.90 -10.41 -23.75
C GLN A 239 -16.57 -9.41 -24.69
N GLN A 240 -16.35 -9.55 -26.00
CA GLN A 240 -17.00 -8.70 -27.00
C GLN A 240 -18.51 -8.94 -27.06
N ALA A 241 -18.96 -10.20 -27.01
CA ALA A 241 -20.38 -10.54 -26.97
C ALA A 241 -21.07 -10.04 -25.70
N SER A 242 -20.34 -10.05 -24.56
CA SER A 242 -20.85 -9.63 -23.26
C SER A 242 -20.53 -8.17 -22.92
N TRP A 243 -20.13 -7.35 -23.91
CA TRP A 243 -19.57 -6.02 -23.70
C TRP A 243 -20.40 -5.14 -22.76
N GLN A 244 -21.74 -5.16 -22.90
CA GLN A 244 -22.64 -4.34 -22.09
C GLN A 244 -22.55 -4.63 -20.60
N HIS A 245 -22.23 -5.86 -20.22
CA HIS A 245 -22.15 -6.33 -18.83
C HIS A 245 -20.76 -6.14 -18.20
N LEU A 246 -19.76 -5.70 -18.97
CA LEU A 246 -18.42 -5.46 -18.45
C LEU A 246 -18.39 -4.20 -17.58
N HIS A 247 -17.59 -4.26 -16.51
CA HIS A 247 -17.23 -3.09 -15.72
C HIS A 247 -16.53 -2.04 -16.60
N ASN A 248 -16.68 -0.75 -16.30
CA ASN A 248 -16.11 0.33 -17.13
C ASN A 248 -14.59 0.18 -17.35
N GLU A 249 -13.86 -0.17 -16.29
CA GLU A 249 -12.41 -0.45 -16.38
C GLU A 249 -12.09 -1.71 -17.19
N GLN A 250 -12.95 -2.74 -17.17
CA GLN A 250 -12.79 -3.91 -18.03
C GLN A 250 -13.00 -3.54 -19.49
N LYS A 251 -13.99 -2.68 -19.81
CA LYS A 251 -14.19 -2.12 -21.15
C LYS A 251 -12.95 -1.35 -21.62
N ALA A 252 -12.37 -0.52 -20.75
CA ALA A 252 -11.14 0.22 -21.07
C ALA A 252 -9.92 -0.68 -21.28
N LEU A 253 -9.82 -1.81 -20.55
CA LEU A 253 -8.77 -2.81 -20.74
C LEU A 253 -8.96 -3.58 -22.05
N VAL A 254 -10.15 -4.15 -22.28
CA VAL A 254 -10.44 -4.92 -23.52
C VAL A 254 -10.40 -4.02 -24.75
N GLY A 255 -10.86 -2.78 -24.66
CA GLY A 255 -10.79 -1.80 -25.75
C GLY A 255 -9.35 -1.52 -26.21
N ARG A 256 -8.38 -1.51 -25.28
CA ARG A 256 -6.95 -1.35 -25.61
C ARG A 256 -6.41 -2.50 -26.44
N LEU A 257 -6.87 -3.73 -26.18
CA LEU A 257 -6.48 -4.91 -26.97
C LEU A 257 -6.94 -4.78 -28.44
N ALA A 258 -8.04 -4.07 -28.71
CA ALA A 258 -8.58 -3.92 -30.06
C ALA A 258 -7.90 -2.79 -30.84
N THR A 259 -7.62 -1.65 -30.19
CA THR A 259 -6.92 -0.50 -30.81
C THR A 259 -5.47 -0.81 -31.19
N ASP A 260 -4.80 -1.68 -30.44
CA ASP A 260 -3.41 -2.05 -30.73
C ASP A 260 -3.32 -3.13 -31.83
N GLN A 261 -4.44 -3.78 -32.21
CA GLN A 261 -4.49 -4.70 -33.36
C GLN A 261 -4.57 -3.96 -34.71
N SER A 262 -5.26 -2.81 -34.76
CA SER A 262 -5.48 -2.08 -36.02
C SER A 262 -4.23 -1.35 -36.52
N THR A 263 -3.19 -1.19 -35.70
CA THR A 263 -1.89 -0.61 -36.10
C THR A 263 -0.89 -1.66 -36.60
N GLY A 264 -1.14 -2.96 -36.40
CA GLY A 264 -0.25 -4.06 -36.80
C GLY A 264 -0.58 -4.76 -38.12
N GLY A 265 -1.72 -4.45 -38.74
CA GLY A 265 -2.15 -5.05 -40.01
C GLY A 265 -1.61 -4.31 -41.23
N SER A 266 -0.44 -4.71 -41.75
CA SER A 266 -0.06 -4.33 -43.13
C SER A 266 -1.08 -4.91 -44.13
N PRO A 267 -1.46 -4.18 -45.20
CA PRO A 267 -2.42 -4.68 -46.18
C PRO A 267 -1.79 -5.84 -46.95
N ARG A 268 -2.51 -6.95 -47.05
CA ARG A 268 -2.20 -8.04 -47.98
C ARG A 268 -2.05 -7.46 -49.38
N SER A 269 -0.90 -7.69 -50.02
CA SER A 269 -0.73 -7.33 -51.43
C SER A 269 -1.60 -8.28 -52.26
N ASP A 270 -2.63 -7.72 -52.89
CA ASP A 270 -3.40 -8.41 -53.91
C ASP A 270 -2.46 -8.90 -55.02
N ARG A 271 -2.51 -10.21 -55.29
CA ARG A 271 -1.94 -10.80 -56.51
C ARG A 271 -2.82 -10.36 -57.69
N PRO A 272 -2.24 -9.91 -58.82
CA PRO A 272 -3.02 -9.76 -60.02
C PRO A 272 -3.24 -11.14 -60.65
N ASP A 273 -4.51 -11.42 -60.85
CA ASP A 273 -5.08 -12.51 -61.63
C ASP A 273 -4.50 -12.47 -63.07
N SER A 274 -3.93 -13.59 -63.52
CA SER A 274 -3.48 -13.76 -64.90
C SER A 274 -4.32 -14.86 -65.53
N SER A 275 -5.41 -14.46 -66.17
CA SER A 275 -6.16 -15.30 -67.09
C SER A 275 -5.62 -15.18 -68.53
N PRO A 276 -5.78 -16.21 -69.37
CA PRO A 276 -4.97 -16.45 -70.57
C PRO A 276 -5.62 -15.88 -71.84
N LEU A 277 -4.81 -15.55 -72.85
CA LEU A 277 -5.28 -15.35 -74.22
C LEU A 277 -4.29 -15.93 -75.23
N SER A 278 -4.78 -16.92 -75.97
CA SER A 278 -4.16 -17.55 -77.14
C SER A 278 -4.06 -16.60 -78.33
N SER A 279 -2.96 -16.69 -79.08
CA SER A 279 -2.90 -16.88 -80.54
C SER A 279 -1.47 -17.22 -80.96
#